data_AF-W7EPU0-F1
#
_entry.id   AF-W7EPU0-F1
#
_cell.length_a   1.000
_cell.length_b   1.000
_cell.length_c   1.000
_cell.angle_alpha   90.00
_cell.angle_beta   90.00
_cell.angle_gamma   90.00
#
_symmetry.space_group_name_H-M   'P 1'
#
loop_
_entity.id
_entity.type
_entity.pdbx_description
1 polymer ?
#
loop_
_entity_poly.entity_id
_entity_poly.type
_entity_poly.pdbx_seq_one_letter_code
_entity_poly.pdbx_strand_id
1 'polypeptide(L)'
;MLEQLARRECLELSNQIMSRLPREVRDMVYLHLSTRDVEIIEREHFRTTLDPLTRLYSYNFERWKKQHFPEHYWDPEYVSKPLYNELVENYYRTSTFVFSDDPGVMKRFLTTDEMRLGLPPKDLVAKVEIGLNAVSHDRGSFRAYMFGVPKSPERMREAVEGLFELKAGARVVIRFVTEAKTGEERDEHCRGAMETLFDVAQREKMRKYKVKFVVDDVRVWELGEAMRHEWVAIHG
;
A
#
# COMPACT_ATOMS: atom_id res chain seq x y z
N MET A 1 33.98 19.24 -5.91
CA MET A 1 34.17 20.25 -4.85
C MET A 1 32.83 20.74 -4.29
N LEU A 2 31.90 21.23 -5.12
CA LEU A 2 30.57 21.66 -4.66
C LEU A 2 29.72 20.54 -4.04
N GLU A 3 29.68 19.36 -4.66
CA GLU A 3 28.91 18.21 -4.15
C GLU A 3 29.42 17.71 -2.79
N GLN A 4 30.74 17.70 -2.61
CA GLN A 4 31.37 17.34 -1.33
C GLN A 4 31.05 18.36 -0.24
N LEU A 5 30.97 19.65 -0.58
CA LEU A 5 30.56 20.71 0.36
C LEU A 5 29.09 20.53 0.76
N ALA A 6 28.19 20.34 -0.22
CA ALA A 6 26.77 20.11 0.02
C ALA A 6 26.54 18.88 0.91
N ARG A 7 27.22 17.77 0.62
CA ARG A 7 27.17 16.55 1.45
C ARG A 7 27.58 16.82 2.90
N ARG A 8 28.67 17.57 3.11
CA ARG A 8 29.16 17.91 4.44
C ARG A 8 28.18 18.79 5.20
N GLU A 9 27.61 19.81 4.55
CA GLU A 9 26.62 20.72 5.15
C GLU A 9 25.32 19.98 5.52
N CYS A 10 24.81 19.11 4.63
CA CYS A 10 23.64 18.28 4.92
C CYS A 10 23.89 17.35 6.13
N LEU A 11 25.08 16.76 6.20
CA LEU A 11 25.43 15.86 7.29
C LEU A 11 25.55 16.62 8.62
N GLU A 12 26.19 17.79 8.61
CA GLU A 12 26.27 18.66 9.78
C GLU A 12 24.89 19.08 10.28
N LEU A 13 24.01 19.53 9.38
CA LEU A 13 22.63 19.86 9.73
C LEU A 13 21.88 18.66 10.31
N SER A 14 22.01 17.48 9.70
CA SER A 14 21.36 16.26 10.19
C SER A 14 21.81 15.90 11.61
N ASN A 15 23.10 16.07 11.94
CA ASN A 15 23.63 15.84 13.27
C ASN A 15 23.12 16.88 14.28
N GLN A 16 23.00 18.15 13.86
CA GLN A 16 22.41 19.19 14.70
C GLN A 16 20.93 18.92 15.00
N ILE A 17 20.15 18.47 14.00
CA ILE A 17 18.75 18.06 14.18
C ILE A 17 18.67 16.94 15.22
N MET A 18 19.48 15.89 15.07
CA MET A 18 19.46 14.74 15.97
C MET A 18 19.89 15.08 17.40
N SER A 19 20.83 16.01 17.57
CA SER A 19 21.39 16.37 18.88
C SER A 19 20.62 17.46 19.62
N ARG A 20 19.93 18.35 18.90
CA ARG A 20 19.29 19.53 19.49
C ARG A 20 17.76 19.46 19.54
N LEU A 21 17.13 18.80 18.57
CA LEU A 21 15.68 18.73 18.53
C LEU A 21 15.19 17.51 19.31
N PRO A 22 14.18 17.66 20.20
CA PRO A 22 13.56 16.51 20.85
C PRO A 22 12.78 15.67 19.82
N ARG A 23 12.47 14.42 20.18
CA ARG A 23 11.90 13.44 19.25
C ARG A 23 10.58 13.93 18.64
N GLU A 24 9.74 14.56 19.43
CA GLU A 24 8.41 15.04 19.04
C GLU A 24 8.51 16.13 17.96
N VAL A 25 9.49 17.04 18.08
CA VAL A 25 9.72 18.08 17.07
C VAL A 25 10.28 17.45 15.80
N ARG A 26 11.15 16.44 15.91
CA ARG A 26 11.64 15.70 14.73
C ARG A 26 10.51 14.97 14.02
N ASP A 27 9.62 14.30 14.76
CA ASP A 27 8.44 13.63 14.19
C ASP A 27 7.54 14.64 13.44
N MET A 28 7.35 15.85 13.97
CA MET A 28 6.64 16.91 13.24
C MET A 28 7.34 17.30 11.93
N VAL A 29 8.67 17.41 11.93
CA VAL A 29 9.44 17.68 10.70
C VAL A 29 9.30 16.51 9.71
N TYR A 30 9.43 15.26 10.17
CA TYR A 30 9.29 14.09 9.32
C TYR A 30 7.89 13.95 8.75
N LEU A 31 6.85 14.37 9.49
CA LEU A 31 5.49 14.42 8.96
C LEU A 31 5.40 15.24 7.68
N HIS A 32 6.18 16.31 7.55
CA HIS A 32 6.23 17.15 6.36
C HIS A 32 7.19 16.64 5.28
N LEU A 33 8.26 15.94 5.66
CA LEU A 33 9.29 15.48 4.72
C LEU A 33 8.99 14.12 4.09
N SER A 34 8.48 13.17 4.89
CA SER A 34 8.33 11.79 4.46
C SER A 34 6.91 11.28 4.36
N THR A 35 5.92 11.92 4.98
CA THR A 35 4.54 11.42 4.84
C THR A 35 4.03 11.61 3.42
N ARG A 36 3.50 10.54 2.84
CA ARG A 36 2.77 10.57 1.58
C ARG A 36 1.31 10.27 1.83
N ASP A 37 0.44 11.16 1.39
CA ASP A 37 -1.00 10.99 1.56
C ASP A 37 -1.52 9.80 0.75
N VAL A 38 -0.94 9.57 -0.43
CA VAL A 38 -1.25 8.48 -1.35
C VAL A 38 0.04 8.01 -2.02
N GLU A 39 0.53 6.82 -1.65
CA GLU A 39 1.65 6.15 -2.33
C GLU A 39 1.13 4.90 -3.05
N ILE A 40 1.18 4.90 -4.38
CA ILE A 40 0.68 3.80 -5.20
C ILE A 40 1.77 2.74 -5.38
N ILE A 41 1.50 1.50 -4.96
CA ILE A 41 2.41 0.36 -5.12
C ILE A 41 1.80 -0.62 -6.13
N GLU A 42 2.23 -0.50 -7.38
CA GLU A 42 1.80 -1.34 -8.51
C GLU A 42 2.81 -2.46 -8.82
N ARG A 43 2.43 -3.40 -9.68
CA ARG A 43 3.35 -4.45 -10.15
C ARG A 43 4.57 -3.88 -10.88
N GLU A 44 4.40 -2.76 -11.57
CA GLU A 44 5.42 -1.99 -12.29
C GLU A 44 6.53 -1.52 -11.35
N HIS A 45 6.21 -1.28 -10.08
CA HIS A 45 7.18 -0.98 -9.02
C HIS A 45 8.33 -1.99 -9.02
N PHE A 46 8.01 -3.27 -9.28
CA PHE A 46 8.97 -4.37 -9.28
C PHE A 46 9.52 -4.74 -10.67
N ARG A 47 9.22 -3.97 -11.72
CA ARG A 47 9.57 -4.26 -13.14
C ARG A 47 10.36 -3.12 -13.80
N THR A 48 11.38 -2.62 -13.11
CA THR A 48 12.10 -1.39 -13.50
C THR A 48 13.08 -1.53 -14.66
N THR A 49 13.53 -2.74 -14.99
CA THR A 49 14.61 -2.95 -15.96
C THR A 49 14.30 -4.12 -16.88
N LEU A 50 14.05 -3.85 -18.16
CA LEU A 50 13.95 -4.89 -19.19
C LEU A 50 15.36 -5.29 -19.62
N ASP A 51 15.73 -6.55 -19.43
CA ASP A 51 16.94 -7.11 -20.02
C ASP A 51 16.78 -7.15 -21.55
N PRO A 52 17.64 -6.47 -22.32
CA PRO A 52 17.51 -6.41 -23.78
C PRO A 52 17.73 -7.76 -24.47
N LEU A 53 18.42 -8.71 -23.83
CA LEU A 53 18.73 -10.04 -24.37
C LEU A 53 17.64 -11.05 -24.01
N THR A 54 17.25 -11.11 -22.74
CA THR A 54 16.25 -12.09 -22.27
C THR A 54 14.81 -11.59 -22.33
N ARG A 55 14.60 -10.27 -22.52
CA ARG A 55 13.31 -9.59 -22.39
C ARG A 55 12.61 -9.85 -21.05
N LEU A 56 13.36 -10.24 -20.03
CA LEU A 56 12.86 -10.42 -18.67
C LEU A 56 12.95 -9.10 -17.92
N TYR A 57 11.93 -8.83 -17.11
CA TYR A 57 11.96 -7.71 -16.18
C TYR A 57 12.78 -8.06 -14.94
N SER A 58 13.73 -7.20 -14.60
CA SER A 58 14.49 -7.21 -13.37
C SER A 58 14.16 -5.99 -12.53
N TYR A 59 14.27 -6.15 -11.21
CA TYR A 59 14.04 -5.10 -10.24
C TYR A 59 15.37 -4.47 -9.82
N ASN A 60 15.50 -3.16 -10.00
CA ASN A 60 16.64 -2.37 -9.55
C ASN A 60 16.14 -1.31 -8.58
N PHE A 61 16.28 -1.63 -7.29
CA PHE A 61 15.86 -0.76 -6.19
C PHE A 61 16.55 0.61 -6.22
N GLU A 62 17.86 0.68 -6.48
CA GLU A 62 18.58 1.97 -6.49
C GLU A 62 18.04 2.92 -7.57
N ARG A 63 17.71 2.37 -8.75
CA ARG A 63 17.07 3.13 -9.83
C ARG A 63 15.68 3.61 -9.42
N TRP A 64 14.89 2.72 -8.83
CA TRP A 64 13.55 3.04 -8.34
C TRP A 64 13.59 4.13 -7.26
N LYS A 65 14.46 3.97 -6.26
CA LYS A 65 14.69 4.90 -5.16
C LYS A 65 15.06 6.27 -5.70
N LYS A 66 16.00 6.37 -6.66
CA LYS A 66 16.38 7.65 -7.26
C LYS A 66 15.24 8.36 -7.99
N GLN A 67 14.32 7.60 -8.58
CA GLN A 67 13.15 8.16 -9.28
C GLN A 67 12.06 8.63 -8.30
N HIS A 68 11.83 7.87 -7.22
CA HIS A 68 10.73 8.13 -6.29
C HIS A 68 11.15 9.01 -5.11
N PHE A 69 12.44 9.07 -4.79
CA PHE A 69 13.03 9.83 -3.69
C PHE A 69 14.27 10.61 -4.18
N PRO A 70 14.09 11.60 -5.06
CA PRO A 70 15.21 12.34 -5.64
C PRO A 70 15.93 13.24 -4.64
N GLU A 71 15.31 13.56 -3.50
CA GLU A 71 15.86 14.51 -2.54
C GLU A 71 16.99 13.91 -1.70
N HIS A 72 18.03 14.70 -1.45
CA HIS A 72 19.24 14.26 -0.74
C HIS A 72 18.97 13.75 0.69
N TYR A 73 17.87 14.15 1.33
CA TYR A 73 17.56 13.66 2.67
C TYR A 73 17.12 12.18 2.71
N TRP A 74 16.87 11.58 1.55
CA TRP A 74 16.68 10.14 1.37
C TRP A 74 17.96 9.37 1.06
N ASP A 75 19.08 10.07 0.91
CA ASP A 75 20.37 9.46 0.61
C ASP A 75 21.20 9.34 1.90
N PRO A 76 21.50 8.12 2.37
CA PRO A 76 22.34 7.91 3.56
C PRO A 76 23.77 8.44 3.40
N GLU A 77 24.19 8.83 2.20
CA GLU A 77 25.45 9.53 1.99
C GLU A 77 25.42 11.00 2.44
N TYR A 78 24.24 11.64 2.39
CA TYR A 78 24.05 13.06 2.68
C TYR A 78 23.53 13.34 4.08
N VAL A 79 22.90 12.35 4.73
CA VAL A 79 22.34 12.50 6.08
C VAL A 79 22.91 11.47 7.06
N SER A 80 22.88 11.81 8.34
CA SER A 80 23.25 10.87 9.39
C SER A 80 22.34 9.63 9.39
N LYS A 81 22.93 8.46 9.64
CA LYS A 81 22.20 7.18 9.70
C LYS A 81 21.01 7.21 10.69
N PRO A 82 21.12 7.80 11.89
CA PRO A 82 19.99 7.92 12.81
C PRO A 82 18.83 8.70 12.18
N LEU A 83 19.11 9.86 11.56
CA LEU A 83 18.06 10.67 10.92
C LEU A 83 17.39 9.91 9.77
N TYR A 84 18.18 9.26 8.91
CA TYR A 84 17.64 8.43 7.82
C TYR A 84 16.71 7.33 8.34
N ASN A 85 17.11 6.64 9.40
CA ASN A 85 16.29 5.58 9.99
C ASN A 85 14.97 6.11 10.54
N GLU A 86 14.99 7.23 11.28
CA GLU A 86 13.76 7.84 11.81
C GLU A 86 12.85 8.34 10.68
N LEU A 87 13.43 8.89 9.61
CA LEU A 87 12.69 9.38 8.44
C LEU A 87 11.97 8.24 7.70
N VAL A 88 12.67 7.13 7.46
CA VAL A 88 12.11 5.92 6.82
C VAL A 88 11.07 5.25 7.71
N GLU A 89 11.30 5.23 9.03
CA GLU A 89 10.29 4.72 9.98
C GLU A 89 9.00 5.57 9.90
N ASN A 90 9.15 6.89 9.88
CA ASN A 90 8.01 7.80 9.74
C ASN A 90 7.27 7.56 8.42
N TYR A 91 7.99 7.43 7.31
CA TYR A 91 7.43 7.12 5.99
C TYR A 91 6.46 5.95 6.03
N TYR A 92 6.89 4.79 6.55
CA TYR A 92 6.02 3.62 6.63
C TYR A 92 4.87 3.79 7.63
N ARG A 93 5.12 4.50 8.74
CA ARG A 93 4.14 4.65 9.81
C ARG A 93 3.00 5.62 9.48
N THR A 94 3.28 6.71 8.76
CA THR A 94 2.34 7.82 8.60
C THR A 94 1.69 7.85 7.21
N SER A 95 2.39 7.36 6.18
CA SER A 95 1.89 7.36 4.81
C SER A 95 0.75 6.37 4.60
N THR A 96 -0.04 6.59 3.54
CA THR A 96 -1.06 5.66 3.09
C THR A 96 -0.59 4.96 1.82
N PHE A 97 -0.52 3.63 1.86
CA PHE A 97 -0.10 2.81 0.72
C PHE A 97 -1.33 2.26 0.01
N VAL A 98 -1.43 2.54 -1.29
CA VAL A 98 -2.52 2.10 -2.16
C VAL A 98 -2.02 0.95 -3.03
N PHE A 99 -2.62 -0.21 -2.88
CA PHE A 99 -2.33 -1.38 -3.71
C PHE A 99 -3.44 -1.57 -4.74
N SER A 100 -3.05 -1.92 -5.96
CA SER A 100 -3.94 -2.43 -6.98
C SER A 100 -4.39 -3.87 -6.65
N ASP A 101 -5.23 -4.42 -7.51
CA ASP A 101 -5.70 -5.81 -7.45
C ASP A 101 -4.68 -6.86 -7.94
N ASP A 102 -3.40 -6.47 -8.07
CA ASP A 102 -2.32 -7.36 -8.47
C ASP A 102 -1.94 -8.37 -7.36
N PRO A 103 -2.08 -9.68 -7.60
CA PRO A 103 -1.75 -10.69 -6.60
C PRO A 103 -0.28 -10.64 -6.15
N GLY A 104 -0.05 -10.73 -4.84
CA GLY A 104 1.28 -10.86 -4.24
C GLY A 104 2.12 -9.57 -4.18
N VAL A 105 1.69 -8.46 -4.79
CA VAL A 105 2.39 -7.16 -4.74
C VAL A 105 2.45 -6.64 -3.31
N MET A 106 1.32 -6.61 -2.60
CA MET A 106 1.26 -6.19 -1.19
C MET A 106 2.13 -7.09 -0.31
N LYS A 107 2.03 -8.42 -0.46
CA LYS A 107 2.83 -9.37 0.34
C LYS A 107 4.33 -9.12 0.15
N ARG A 108 4.78 -8.98 -1.10
CA ARG A 108 6.18 -8.70 -1.43
C ARG A 108 6.65 -7.38 -0.82
N PHE A 109 5.88 -6.31 -0.97
CA PHE A 109 6.19 -5.00 -0.38
C PHE A 109 6.33 -5.09 1.15
N LEU A 110 5.39 -5.74 1.82
CA LEU A 110 5.39 -5.87 3.28
C LEU A 110 6.53 -6.72 3.84
N THR A 111 7.02 -7.70 3.07
CA THR A 111 8.11 -8.61 3.52
C THR A 111 9.51 -8.17 3.10
N THR A 112 9.65 -7.22 2.17
CA THR A 112 10.96 -6.84 1.62
C THR A 112 11.47 -5.59 2.31
N ASP A 113 12.58 -5.69 3.04
CA ASP A 113 13.28 -4.53 3.61
C ASP A 113 14.17 -3.85 2.55
N GLU A 114 13.53 -3.09 1.66
CA GLU A 114 14.23 -2.44 0.56
C GLU A 114 15.08 -1.26 1.04
N MET A 115 14.60 -0.54 2.06
CA MET A 115 15.29 0.62 2.65
C MET A 115 16.43 0.23 3.60
N ARG A 116 16.64 -1.07 3.86
CA ARG A 116 17.68 -1.65 4.71
C ARG A 116 17.65 -1.12 6.15
N LEU A 117 16.45 -0.97 6.70
CA LEU A 117 16.24 -0.51 8.08
C LEU A 117 16.55 -1.62 9.11
N GLY A 118 16.63 -2.87 8.66
CA GLY A 118 16.68 -4.07 9.52
C GLY A 118 15.31 -4.49 10.03
N LEU A 119 14.24 -3.84 9.55
CA LEU A 119 12.84 -4.11 9.91
C LEU A 119 12.00 -4.17 8.63
N PRO A 120 11.14 -5.20 8.47
CA PRO A 120 10.28 -5.28 7.31
C PRO A 120 9.10 -4.28 7.42
N PRO A 121 8.60 -3.74 6.29
CA PRO A 121 7.50 -2.78 6.30
C PRO A 121 6.23 -3.27 7.01
N LYS A 122 5.96 -4.58 7.04
CA LYS A 122 4.81 -5.18 7.74
C LYS A 122 4.63 -4.75 9.19
N ASP A 123 5.73 -4.47 9.89
CA ASP A 123 5.73 -4.09 11.31
C ASP A 123 5.48 -2.58 11.51
N LEU A 124 5.67 -1.78 10.46
CA LEU A 124 5.60 -0.31 10.50
C LEU A 124 4.33 0.23 9.85
N VAL A 125 3.93 -0.34 8.71
CA VAL A 125 2.77 0.10 7.93
C VAL A 125 1.50 0.12 8.77
N ALA A 126 0.84 1.28 8.81
CA ALA A 126 -0.35 1.51 9.63
C ALA A 126 -1.62 1.80 8.82
N LYS A 127 -1.49 2.31 7.58
CA LYS A 127 -2.60 2.69 6.70
C LYS A 127 -2.41 2.06 5.33
N VAL A 128 -3.39 1.28 4.91
CA VAL A 128 -3.39 0.61 3.61
C VAL A 128 -4.74 0.82 2.94
N GLU A 129 -4.71 1.07 1.64
CA GLU A 129 -5.85 1.06 0.75
C GLU A 129 -5.64 -0.03 -0.31
N ILE A 130 -6.70 -0.78 -0.64
CA ILE A 130 -6.67 -1.85 -1.64
C ILE A 130 -7.77 -1.52 -2.64
N GLY A 131 -7.39 -1.21 -3.88
CA GLY A 131 -8.30 -1.06 -5.00
C GLY A 131 -8.61 -2.41 -5.64
N LEU A 132 -9.86 -2.83 -5.57
CA LEU A 132 -10.38 -4.03 -6.19
C LEU A 132 -11.39 -3.65 -7.27
N ASN A 133 -11.22 -4.16 -8.47
CA ASN A 133 -12.21 -4.04 -9.54
C ASN A 133 -12.94 -5.37 -9.75
N ALA A 134 -14.27 -5.33 -9.85
CA ALA A 134 -15.10 -6.49 -10.20
C ALA A 134 -14.76 -7.04 -11.59
N VAL A 135 -14.27 -6.18 -12.48
CA VAL A 135 -13.94 -6.49 -13.87
C VAL A 135 -12.42 -6.41 -14.07
N SER A 136 -11.87 -7.39 -14.78
CA SER A 136 -10.50 -7.32 -15.29
C SER A 136 -10.48 -6.83 -16.74
N HIS A 137 -9.65 -5.83 -16.97
CA HIS A 137 -9.26 -5.35 -18.30
C HIS A 137 -7.83 -5.83 -18.58
N ASP A 138 -7.59 -7.14 -18.59
CA ASP A 138 -6.24 -7.67 -18.85
C ASP A 138 -5.74 -7.17 -20.21
N ARG A 139 -4.63 -6.41 -20.21
CA ARG A 139 -4.07 -5.72 -21.40
C ARG A 139 -3.59 -6.69 -22.50
N GLY A 140 -3.64 -8.01 -22.26
CA GLY A 140 -3.12 -9.04 -23.16
C GLY A 140 -4.13 -9.72 -24.09
N SER A 141 -5.45 -9.49 -23.97
CA SER A 141 -6.42 -10.10 -24.88
C SER A 141 -7.41 -9.09 -25.47
N PHE A 142 -7.54 -9.10 -26.79
CA PHE A 142 -8.47 -8.24 -27.55
C PHE A 142 -9.93 -8.38 -27.06
N ARG A 143 -10.32 -9.55 -26.56
CA ARG A 143 -11.65 -9.79 -25.98
C ARG A 143 -11.83 -9.16 -24.59
N ALA A 144 -10.80 -9.17 -23.74
CA ALA A 144 -10.85 -8.49 -22.44
C ALA A 144 -10.91 -6.96 -22.61
N TYR A 145 -10.20 -6.41 -23.59
CA TYR A 145 -10.25 -4.98 -23.91
C TYR A 145 -11.63 -4.51 -24.42
N MET A 146 -12.34 -5.33 -25.21
CA MET A 146 -13.66 -4.94 -25.74
C MET A 146 -14.82 -5.19 -24.79
N PHE A 147 -14.72 -6.15 -23.87
CA PHE A 147 -15.89 -6.61 -23.09
C PHE A 147 -15.73 -6.57 -21.57
N GLY A 148 -14.50 -6.47 -21.05
CA GLY A 148 -14.23 -6.72 -19.63
C GLY A 148 -14.57 -8.17 -19.25
N VAL A 149 -13.77 -8.81 -18.39
CA VAL A 149 -14.10 -10.15 -17.89
C VAL A 149 -14.26 -10.09 -16.38
N PRO A 150 -15.38 -10.56 -15.80
CA PRO A 150 -15.55 -10.68 -14.36
C PRO A 150 -14.37 -11.43 -13.75
N LYS A 151 -13.80 -10.88 -12.67
CA LYS A 151 -12.66 -11.53 -12.01
C LYS A 151 -13.11 -12.78 -11.29
N SER A 152 -12.26 -13.80 -11.31
CA SER A 152 -12.52 -15.00 -10.52
C SER A 152 -12.44 -14.68 -9.01
N PRO A 153 -13.27 -15.33 -8.18
CA PRO A 153 -13.23 -15.19 -6.73
C PRO A 153 -11.85 -15.44 -6.11
N GLU A 154 -11.08 -16.36 -6.69
CA GLU A 154 -9.72 -16.71 -6.24
C GLU A 154 -8.77 -15.53 -6.37
N ARG A 155 -8.80 -14.81 -7.50
CA ARG A 155 -7.93 -13.64 -7.71
C ARG A 155 -8.25 -12.50 -6.75
N MET A 156 -9.53 -12.27 -6.49
CA MET A 156 -9.93 -11.27 -5.49
C MET A 156 -9.43 -11.64 -4.09
N ARG A 157 -9.45 -12.94 -3.73
CA ARG A 157 -8.90 -13.44 -2.47
C ARG A 157 -7.39 -13.29 -2.37
N GLU A 158 -6.65 -13.62 -3.43
CA GLU A 158 -5.20 -13.46 -3.46
C GLU A 158 -4.76 -11.99 -3.31
N ALA A 159 -5.50 -11.04 -3.90
CA ALA A 159 -5.22 -9.61 -3.77
C ALA A 159 -5.32 -9.12 -2.33
N VAL A 160 -6.29 -9.64 -1.55
CA VAL A 160 -6.48 -9.26 -0.14
C VAL A 160 -5.59 -10.07 0.81
N GLU A 161 -5.04 -11.22 0.41
CA GLU A 161 -4.27 -12.10 1.31
C GLU A 161 -3.11 -11.39 2.02
N GLY A 162 -2.42 -10.47 1.34
CA GLY A 162 -1.30 -9.73 1.94
C GLY A 162 -1.71 -8.84 3.13
N LEU A 163 -3.00 -8.53 3.32
CA LEU A 163 -3.47 -7.75 4.48
C LEU A 163 -3.22 -8.48 5.79
N PHE A 164 -3.17 -9.82 5.77
CA PHE A 164 -2.96 -10.62 6.97
C PHE A 164 -1.53 -10.58 7.50
N GLU A 165 -0.59 -10.06 6.70
CA GLU A 165 0.79 -9.81 7.10
C GLU A 165 0.92 -8.49 7.90
N LEU A 166 -0.06 -7.60 7.81
CA LEU A 166 -0.03 -6.32 8.52
C LEU A 166 -0.07 -6.52 10.04
N LYS A 167 0.54 -5.57 10.76
CA LYS A 167 0.44 -5.48 12.23
C LYS A 167 -1.00 -5.31 12.71
N ALA A 168 -1.30 -5.85 13.88
CA ALA A 168 -2.61 -5.69 14.51
C ALA A 168 -2.93 -4.20 14.72
N GLY A 169 -4.20 -3.83 14.50
CA GLY A 169 -4.69 -2.46 14.59
C GLY A 169 -4.44 -1.58 13.37
N ALA A 170 -3.80 -2.11 12.31
CA ALA A 170 -3.67 -1.40 11.04
C ALA A 170 -5.06 -1.03 10.47
N ARG A 171 -5.12 0.14 9.83
CA ARG A 171 -6.30 0.65 9.13
C ARG A 171 -6.24 0.19 7.68
N VAL A 172 -7.26 -0.55 7.25
CA VAL A 172 -7.34 -1.10 5.89
C VAL A 172 -8.61 -0.58 5.25
N VAL A 173 -8.49 0.06 4.09
CA VAL A 173 -9.62 0.47 3.26
C VAL A 173 -9.63 -0.39 2.01
N ILE A 174 -10.68 -1.16 1.78
CA ILE A 174 -10.88 -1.94 0.57
C ILE A 174 -11.86 -1.15 -0.30
N ARG A 175 -11.41 -0.58 -1.41
CA ARG A 175 -12.26 0.08 -2.40
C ARG A 175 -12.63 -0.93 -3.47
N PHE A 176 -13.92 -1.19 -3.61
CA PHE A 176 -14.48 -2.08 -4.61
C PHE A 176 -15.19 -1.27 -5.68
N VAL A 177 -14.67 -1.32 -6.90
CA VAL A 177 -15.24 -0.68 -8.08
C VAL A 177 -15.99 -1.73 -8.88
N THR A 178 -17.29 -1.52 -9.09
CA THR A 178 -18.16 -2.49 -9.75
C THR A 178 -18.25 -2.28 -11.27
N GLU A 179 -18.01 -1.05 -11.74
CA GLU A 179 -18.27 -0.58 -13.12
C GLU A 179 -19.70 -0.90 -13.63
N ALA A 180 -20.63 -1.20 -12.72
CA ALA A 180 -21.99 -1.63 -13.06
C ALA A 180 -22.81 -0.47 -13.66
N LYS A 181 -23.53 -0.76 -14.76
CA LYS A 181 -24.39 0.22 -15.44
C LYS A 181 -25.75 0.35 -14.76
N THR A 182 -26.18 -0.71 -14.08
CA THR A 182 -27.45 -0.78 -13.36
C THR A 182 -27.24 -1.02 -11.86
N GLY A 183 -28.26 -0.69 -11.05
CA GLY A 183 -28.23 -0.95 -9.61
C GLY A 183 -28.27 -2.45 -9.28
N GLU A 184 -28.98 -3.25 -10.07
CA GLU A 184 -29.10 -4.70 -9.89
C GLU A 184 -27.75 -5.41 -10.14
N GLU A 185 -27.06 -5.08 -11.23
CA GLU A 185 -25.70 -5.59 -11.51
C GLU A 185 -24.72 -5.19 -10.39
N ARG A 186 -24.85 -3.96 -9.86
CA ARG A 186 -24.00 -3.50 -8.75
C ARG A 186 -24.22 -4.34 -7.50
N ASP A 187 -25.48 -4.57 -7.13
CA ASP A 187 -25.83 -5.33 -5.94
C ASP A 187 -25.44 -6.82 -6.09
N GLU A 188 -25.51 -7.38 -7.30
CA GLU A 188 -25.01 -8.73 -7.61
C GLU A 188 -23.47 -8.82 -7.47
N HIS A 189 -22.73 -7.89 -8.08
CA HIS A 189 -21.27 -7.82 -7.95
C HIS A 189 -20.84 -7.62 -6.49
N CYS A 190 -21.54 -6.76 -5.74
CA CYS A 190 -21.28 -6.54 -4.33
C CYS A 190 -21.53 -7.81 -3.51
N ARG A 191 -22.64 -8.52 -3.75
CA ARG A 191 -22.96 -9.76 -3.03
C ARG A 191 -21.90 -10.82 -3.28
N GLY A 192 -21.51 -11.04 -4.54
CA GLY A 192 -20.48 -12.00 -4.89
C GLY A 192 -19.11 -11.65 -4.28
N ALA A 193 -18.74 -10.37 -4.26
CA ALA A 193 -17.52 -9.91 -3.60
C ALA A 193 -17.59 -10.09 -2.08
N MET A 194 -18.73 -9.80 -1.45
CA MET A 194 -18.91 -9.96 -0.01
C MET A 194 -18.80 -11.42 0.44
N GLU A 195 -19.42 -12.35 -0.29
CA GLU A 195 -19.31 -13.78 -0.04
C GLU A 195 -17.88 -14.30 -0.23
N THR A 196 -17.17 -13.76 -1.22
CA THR A 196 -15.81 -14.18 -1.55
C THR A 196 -14.75 -13.64 -0.57
N LEU A 197 -14.82 -12.34 -0.28
CA LEU A 197 -13.79 -11.63 0.49
C LEU A 197 -13.99 -11.76 2.00
N PHE A 198 -15.24 -11.93 2.44
CA PHE A 198 -15.61 -11.98 3.86
C PHE A 198 -16.29 -13.29 4.22
N ASP A 199 -15.69 -14.43 3.86
CA ASP A 199 -16.05 -15.72 4.46
C ASP A 199 -15.79 -15.72 5.98
N VAL A 200 -16.45 -16.61 6.73
CA VAL A 200 -16.38 -16.73 8.20
C VAL A 200 -14.93 -16.77 8.70
N ALA A 201 -14.07 -17.57 8.04
CA ALA A 201 -12.66 -17.68 8.39
C ALA A 201 -11.87 -16.38 8.14
N GLN A 202 -12.21 -15.64 7.07
CA GLN A 202 -11.56 -14.37 6.75
C GLN A 202 -12.00 -13.28 7.72
N ARG A 203 -13.29 -13.23 8.07
CA ARG A 203 -13.82 -12.28 9.05
C ARG A 203 -13.13 -12.42 10.39
N GLU A 204 -12.91 -13.65 10.86
CA GLU A 204 -12.20 -13.90 12.11
C GLU A 204 -10.76 -13.34 12.07
N LYS A 205 -10.03 -13.60 10.98
CA LYS A 205 -8.69 -13.05 10.77
C LYS A 205 -8.69 -11.53 10.63
N MET A 206 -9.77 -10.93 10.12
CA MET A 206 -9.88 -9.48 9.95
C MET A 206 -10.21 -8.72 11.24
N ARG A 207 -10.69 -9.39 12.30
CA ARG A 207 -11.04 -8.75 13.59
C ARG A 207 -9.89 -7.99 14.25
N LYS A 208 -8.64 -8.38 13.97
CA LYS A 208 -7.46 -7.68 14.47
C LYS A 208 -7.17 -6.36 13.73
N TYR A 209 -7.91 -6.02 12.67
CA TYR A 209 -7.70 -4.84 11.85
C TYR A 209 -8.91 -3.90 11.88
N LYS A 210 -8.67 -2.63 11.56
CA LYS A 210 -9.74 -1.65 11.35
C LYS A 210 -10.05 -1.61 9.85
N VAL A 211 -10.92 -2.51 9.40
CA VAL A 211 -11.26 -2.67 7.98
C VAL A 211 -12.48 -1.83 7.61
N LYS A 212 -12.40 -1.12 6.49
CA LYS A 212 -13.46 -0.35 5.87
C LYS A 212 -13.62 -0.81 4.43
N PHE A 213 -14.82 -1.17 4.01
CA PHE A 213 -15.12 -1.57 2.65
C PHE A 213 -15.95 -0.47 1.98
N VAL A 214 -15.49 0.05 0.85
CA VAL A 214 -16.10 1.17 0.13
C VAL A 214 -16.46 0.71 -1.27
N VAL A 215 -17.69 0.93 -1.70
CA VAL A 215 -18.18 0.54 -3.03
C VAL A 215 -18.47 1.78 -3.87
N ASP A 216 -17.84 1.86 -5.05
CA ASP A 216 -17.99 2.91 -6.06
C ASP A 216 -17.90 4.35 -5.51
N ASP A 217 -17.17 4.56 -4.40
CA ASP A 217 -17.09 5.83 -3.64
C ASP A 217 -18.43 6.43 -3.18
N VAL A 218 -19.53 5.68 -3.31
CA VAL A 218 -20.90 6.11 -2.92
C VAL A 218 -21.38 5.39 -1.67
N ARG A 219 -21.01 4.11 -1.46
CA ARG A 219 -21.41 3.33 -0.27
C ARG A 219 -20.19 3.00 0.58
N VAL A 220 -20.30 3.24 1.88
CA VAL A 220 -19.23 3.01 2.85
C VAL A 220 -19.71 2.04 3.92
N TRP A 221 -19.04 0.90 4.04
CA TRP A 221 -19.26 -0.09 5.10
C TRP A 221 -18.06 -0.11 6.04
N GLU A 222 -18.25 0.35 7.26
CA GLU A 222 -17.28 0.15 8.33
C GLU A 222 -17.54 -1.24 8.93
N LEU A 223 -16.64 -2.21 8.68
CA LEU A 223 -16.86 -3.59 9.12
C LEU A 223 -16.98 -3.70 10.65
N GLY A 224 -16.47 -2.73 11.41
CA GLY A 224 -16.67 -2.67 12.87
C GLY A 224 -18.12 -2.35 13.30
N GLU A 225 -18.89 -1.59 12.51
CA GLU A 225 -20.26 -1.17 12.84
C GLU A 225 -21.32 -1.94 12.03
N ALA A 226 -21.02 -2.28 10.78
CA ALA A 226 -21.87 -3.12 9.92
C ALA A 226 -22.12 -4.52 10.54
N MET A 227 -21.16 -5.02 11.34
CA MET A 227 -21.31 -6.28 12.08
C MET A 227 -22.48 -6.30 13.09
N ARG A 228 -22.99 -5.14 13.54
CA ARG A 228 -24.19 -5.08 14.40
C ARG A 228 -25.49 -5.00 13.60
N HIS A 229 -25.49 -4.31 12.47
CA HIS A 229 -26.72 -4.07 11.70
C HIS A 229 -27.02 -5.17 10.68
N GLU A 230 -26.01 -5.81 10.06
CA GLU A 230 -26.25 -6.95 9.16
C GLU A 230 -26.65 -8.23 9.91
N TRP A 231 -26.26 -8.42 11.17
CA TRP A 231 -26.68 -9.58 11.96
C TRP A 231 -28.19 -9.55 12.26
N VAL A 232 -28.74 -8.37 12.57
CA VAL A 232 -30.19 -8.18 12.78
C VAL A 232 -30.96 -8.20 11.44
N ALA A 233 -30.39 -7.63 10.38
CA ALA A 233 -31.09 -7.54 9.09
C ALA A 233 -31.10 -8.87 8.30
N ILE A 234 -30.08 -9.73 8.47
CA ILE A 234 -29.97 -10.99 7.73
C ILE A 234 -30.51 -12.18 8.54
N HIS A 235 -30.57 -12.12 9.88
CA HIS A 235 -31.01 -13.25 10.72
C HIS A 235 -32.19 -12.98 11.69
N GLY A 236 -32.73 -11.75 11.75
CA GLY A 236 -33.82 -11.40 12.67
C GLY A 236 -33.31 -11.03 14.05
#